data_AF-A0A2R6WUC4-F1
#
_entry.id   AF-A0A2R6WUC4-F1
#
_cell.length_a   1.000
_cell.length_b   1.000
_cell.length_c   1.000
_cell.angle_alpha   90.00
_cell.angle_beta   90.00
_cell.angle_gamma   90.00
#
_symmetry.space_group_name_H-M   'P 1'
#
loop_
_entity.id
_entity.type
_entity.pdbx_description
1 polymer ?
#
loop_
_entity_poly.entity_id
_entity_poly.type
_entity_poly.pdbx_seq_one_letter_code
_entity_poly.pdbx_strand_id
1 'polypeptide(L)'
;MQGSKMYFKVIRVAVMLLLFSHLSTAEQCGRQAGNAVCPSNLCCSEYGWCGSTSAYCGLNCQSGPCTGSSPSPPSGTPSTGGTKTGEVSYYTAPFTPSACFGFDAGQFPSNNYFAAGGDGAPNIWNNGANCGKWFKIQCTGNGCTSSATISIKVVDRCPNGCVGGRAFDLSDTAFRAIANPDAGHVSINYSGPYDSA
;
A
#
# COMPACT_ATOMS: atom_id res chain seq x y z
N MET A 1 32.97 -57.22 24.50
CA MET A 1 31.53 -56.97 24.27
C MET A 1 31.12 -55.56 24.77
N GLN A 2 31.63 -54.48 24.16
CA GLN A 2 31.29 -53.09 24.55
C GLN A 2 30.85 -52.19 23.38
N GLY A 3 31.12 -52.57 22.13
CA GLY A 3 30.76 -51.78 20.95
C GLY A 3 29.25 -51.69 20.68
N SER A 4 28.50 -52.77 20.88
CA SER A 4 27.07 -52.83 20.52
C SER A 4 26.17 -51.94 21.38
N LYS A 5 26.53 -51.71 22.66
CA LYS A 5 25.79 -50.81 23.57
C LYS A 5 26.04 -49.33 23.27
N MET A 6 27.25 -48.99 22.80
CA MET A 6 27.62 -47.62 22.46
C MET A 6 26.98 -47.22 21.12
N TYR A 7 26.96 -48.13 20.15
CA TYR A 7 26.29 -47.93 18.86
C TYR A 7 24.78 -47.70 19.04
N PHE A 8 24.13 -48.44 19.94
CA PHE A 8 22.68 -48.29 20.21
C PHE A 8 22.32 -46.95 20.89
N LYS A 9 23.22 -46.39 21.72
CA LYS A 9 23.03 -45.05 22.32
C LYS A 9 23.21 -43.93 21.29
N VAL A 10 24.21 -44.05 20.41
CA VAL A 10 24.46 -43.08 19.33
C VAL A 10 23.29 -43.08 18.33
N ILE A 11 22.76 -44.25 17.97
CA ILE A 11 21.57 -44.36 17.10
C ILE A 11 20.35 -43.70 17.76
N ARG A 12 20.09 -43.89 19.06
CA ARG A 12 18.95 -43.26 19.75
C ARG A 12 19.06 -41.73 19.84
N VAL A 13 20.27 -41.19 20.04
CA VAL A 13 20.52 -39.74 20.06
C VAL A 13 20.37 -39.15 18.65
N ALA A 14 20.87 -39.84 17.62
CA ALA A 14 20.71 -39.43 16.23
C ALA A 14 19.24 -39.48 15.75
N VAL A 15 18.48 -40.50 16.15
CA VAL A 15 17.04 -40.59 15.81
C VAL A 15 16.23 -39.53 16.55
N MET A 16 16.53 -39.23 17.82
CA MET A 16 15.92 -38.09 18.52
C MET A 16 16.27 -36.75 17.83
N LEU A 17 17.52 -36.52 17.44
CA LEU A 17 17.92 -35.30 16.71
C LEU A 17 17.32 -35.18 15.30
N LEU A 18 17.03 -36.31 14.63
CA LEU A 18 16.36 -36.34 13.32
C LEU A 18 14.83 -36.25 13.39
N LEU A 19 14.21 -36.51 14.55
CA LEU A 19 12.76 -36.34 14.77
C LEU A 19 12.38 -34.92 15.23
N PHE A 20 13.35 -34.09 15.64
CA PHE A 20 13.13 -32.69 16.07
C PHE A 20 13.15 -31.66 14.91
N SER A 21 13.31 -32.09 13.65
CA SER A 21 13.51 -31.19 12.50
C SER A 21 12.28 -31.03 11.58
N HIS A 22 11.08 -31.45 11.99
CA HIS A 22 9.86 -31.36 11.16
C HIS A 22 8.69 -30.64 11.85
N LEU A 23 8.95 -29.44 12.39
CA LEU A 23 7.88 -28.49 12.63
C LEU A 23 8.19 -27.13 12.01
N SER A 24 8.59 -27.15 10.74
CA SER A 24 8.46 -25.98 9.89
C SER A 24 6.98 -25.88 9.54
N THR A 25 6.23 -25.14 10.33
CA THR A 25 4.91 -24.65 9.93
C THR A 25 5.17 -23.77 8.72
N ALA A 26 5.04 -24.31 7.50
CA ALA A 26 5.21 -23.54 6.28
C ALA A 26 4.11 -22.50 6.20
N GLU A 27 4.49 -21.25 5.94
CA GLU A 27 3.55 -20.20 5.61
C GLU A 27 2.66 -20.67 4.46
N GLN A 28 1.35 -20.64 4.67
CA GLN A 28 0.33 -21.28 3.84
C GLN A 28 -0.19 -20.35 2.75
N CYS A 29 -0.04 -19.04 2.93
CA CYS A 29 -0.63 -18.03 2.09
C CYS A 29 0.17 -16.71 2.12
N GLY A 30 -0.18 -15.79 1.24
CA GLY A 30 0.40 -14.45 1.22
C GLY A 30 1.80 -14.39 0.63
N ARG A 31 2.48 -13.26 0.82
CA ARG A 31 3.78 -12.98 0.18
C ARG A 31 4.86 -14.02 0.52
N GLN A 32 4.75 -14.64 1.69
CA GLN A 32 5.65 -15.68 2.18
C GLN A 32 5.50 -17.01 1.43
N ALA A 33 4.32 -17.23 0.83
CA ALA A 33 3.95 -18.45 0.11
C ALA A 33 3.73 -18.20 -1.39
N GLY A 34 4.44 -17.23 -1.97
CA GLY A 34 4.32 -16.92 -3.40
C GLY A 34 2.93 -16.38 -3.80
N ASN A 35 2.27 -15.65 -2.89
CA ASN A 35 0.91 -15.14 -3.05
C ASN A 35 -0.17 -16.23 -3.12
N ALA A 36 0.09 -17.42 -2.57
CA ALA A 36 -0.94 -18.44 -2.41
C ALA A 36 -2.13 -17.91 -1.58
N VAL A 37 -3.35 -18.31 -1.95
CA VAL A 37 -4.58 -17.95 -1.25
C VAL A 37 -5.04 -19.10 -0.36
N CYS A 38 -5.68 -18.75 0.75
CA CYS A 38 -6.22 -19.75 1.65
C CYS A 38 -7.39 -20.51 1.02
N PRO A 39 -7.47 -21.84 1.22
CA PRO A 39 -8.64 -22.62 0.81
C PRO A 39 -9.89 -22.15 1.57
N SER A 40 -11.07 -22.43 1.00
CA SER A 40 -12.38 -22.16 1.61
C SER A 40 -12.64 -20.67 1.92
N ASN A 41 -12.01 -19.76 1.16
CA ASN A 41 -12.16 -18.31 1.33
C ASN A 41 -11.82 -17.82 2.75
N LEU A 42 -10.84 -18.45 3.40
CA LEU A 42 -10.32 -18.02 4.69
C LEU A 42 -9.40 -16.80 4.55
N CYS A 43 -9.20 -16.06 5.65
CA CYS A 43 -8.28 -14.94 5.68
C CYS A 43 -6.84 -15.42 5.76
N CYS A 44 -5.95 -14.74 5.03
CA CYS A 44 -4.52 -14.87 5.18
C CYS A 44 -4.00 -13.78 6.11
N SER A 45 -3.53 -14.16 7.29
CA SER A 45 -2.91 -13.23 8.25
C SER A 45 -1.66 -12.55 7.68
N GLU A 46 -1.20 -11.49 8.33
CA GLU A 46 0.06 -10.79 7.99
C GLU A 46 1.27 -11.74 7.91
N TYR A 47 1.26 -12.78 8.73
CA TYR A 47 2.35 -13.71 8.90
C TYR A 47 2.38 -14.81 7.84
N GLY A 48 1.24 -15.11 7.19
CA GLY A 48 1.13 -16.15 6.16
C GLY A 48 0.28 -17.35 6.57
N TRP A 49 -0.55 -17.21 7.61
CA TRP A 49 -1.45 -18.26 8.12
C TRP A 49 -2.90 -18.06 7.70
N CYS A 50 -3.57 -19.17 7.40
CA CYS A 50 -4.99 -19.20 7.07
C CYS A 50 -5.89 -19.36 8.29
N GLY A 51 -6.95 -18.54 8.40
CA GLY A 51 -7.96 -18.68 9.45
C GLY A 51 -9.14 -17.72 9.29
N SER A 52 -10.15 -17.85 10.16
CA SER A 52 -11.40 -17.07 10.09
C SER A 52 -11.61 -16.11 11.26
N THR A 53 -10.73 -16.12 12.26
CA THR A 53 -10.83 -15.22 13.43
C THR A 53 -10.17 -13.88 13.15
N SER A 54 -10.41 -12.89 14.01
CA SER A 54 -9.82 -11.55 13.91
C SER A 54 -8.29 -11.53 13.89
N ALA A 55 -7.61 -12.55 14.42
CA ALA A 55 -6.15 -12.67 14.32
C ALA A 55 -5.66 -12.92 12.88
N TYR A 56 -6.50 -13.53 12.03
CA TYR A 56 -6.20 -13.82 10.63
C TYR A 56 -6.82 -12.80 9.69
N CYS A 57 -8.04 -12.35 10.02
CA CYS A 57 -8.79 -11.39 9.23
C CYS A 57 -8.51 -9.93 9.62
N GLY A 58 -7.76 -9.68 10.69
CA GLY A 58 -7.55 -8.35 11.24
C GLY A 58 -6.61 -7.45 10.41
N LEU A 59 -5.98 -6.51 11.11
CA LEU A 59 -5.03 -5.58 10.51
C LEU A 59 -3.91 -6.35 9.78
N ASN A 60 -3.51 -5.86 8.60
CA ASN A 60 -2.48 -6.45 7.74
C ASN A 60 -2.80 -7.86 7.18
N CYS A 61 -4.07 -8.26 7.20
CA CYS A 61 -4.54 -9.43 6.45
C CYS A 61 -4.21 -9.29 4.96
N GLN A 62 -3.55 -10.29 4.40
CA GLN A 62 -2.96 -10.29 3.06
C GLN A 62 -3.96 -10.67 1.95
N SER A 63 -4.97 -11.49 2.25
CA SER A 63 -6.02 -11.93 1.30
C SER A 63 -7.23 -12.55 2.04
N GLY A 64 -8.39 -12.63 1.38
CA GLY A 64 -9.62 -13.21 1.97
C GLY A 64 -10.57 -12.16 2.58
N PRO A 65 -11.55 -12.55 3.42
CA PRO A 65 -12.55 -11.65 4.00
C PRO A 65 -12.00 -10.87 5.21
N CYS A 66 -10.95 -10.08 4.99
CA CYS A 66 -10.30 -9.28 6.02
C CYS A 66 -11.29 -8.27 6.64
N THR A 67 -11.40 -8.24 7.98
CA THR A 67 -12.33 -7.45 8.79
C THR A 67 -11.78 -6.10 9.25
N GLY A 68 -10.55 -5.76 8.86
CA GLY A 68 -9.88 -4.50 9.18
C GLY A 68 -9.41 -3.72 7.95
N SER A 69 -10.24 -3.66 6.89
CA SER A 69 -9.94 -3.12 5.56
C SER A 69 -9.42 -1.67 5.55
N SER A 70 -8.17 -1.47 5.95
CA SER A 70 -7.27 -0.66 5.14
C SER A 70 -6.48 -1.64 4.27
N PRO A 71 -6.75 -1.72 2.96
CA PRO A 71 -6.05 -2.65 2.08
C PRO A 71 -4.61 -2.18 1.94
N SER A 72 -3.67 -2.88 2.58
CA SER A 72 -2.26 -2.83 2.20
C SER A 72 -2.15 -3.21 0.71
N PRO A 73 -1.64 -2.32 -0.18
CA PRO A 73 -1.53 -2.63 -1.60
C PRO A 73 -0.59 -3.82 -1.84
N PRO A 74 -0.87 -4.70 -2.81
CA PRO A 74 0.02 -5.79 -3.17
C PRO A 74 1.37 -5.23 -3.63
N SER A 75 2.42 -5.57 -2.87
CA SER A 75 3.80 -5.32 -3.29
C SER A 75 4.14 -6.36 -4.36
N GLY A 76 4.35 -5.89 -5.59
CA GLY A 76 4.88 -6.70 -6.69
C GLY A 76 3.98 -6.71 -7.93
N THR A 77 4.23 -5.76 -8.82
CA THR A 77 4.33 -5.87 -10.30
C THR A 77 3.81 -4.56 -10.94
N PRO A 78 4.54 -3.94 -11.89
CA PRO A 78 4.06 -2.77 -12.63
C PRO A 78 2.93 -3.20 -13.56
N SER A 79 1.68 -3.06 -13.10
CA SER A 79 0.49 -3.22 -13.94
C SER A 79 0.04 -1.83 -14.40
N THR A 80 0.29 -1.56 -15.67
CA THR A 80 -0.21 -0.41 -16.43
C THR A 80 -1.73 -0.44 -16.46
N GLY A 81 -2.40 0.52 -15.81
CA GLY A 81 -3.76 0.93 -16.19
C GLY A 81 -4.94 0.42 -15.36
N GLY A 82 -4.73 -0.16 -14.18
CA GLY A 82 -5.84 -0.47 -13.26
C GLY A 82 -6.23 0.71 -12.38
N THR A 83 -7.53 0.97 -12.21
CA THR A 83 -8.06 1.88 -11.19
C THR A 83 -7.75 1.33 -9.79
N LYS A 84 -7.13 2.16 -8.95
CA LYS A 84 -6.74 1.88 -7.56
C LYS A 84 -7.57 2.74 -6.62
N THR A 85 -7.63 2.37 -5.34
CA THR A 85 -8.26 3.18 -4.28
C THR A 85 -7.20 3.77 -3.36
N GLY A 86 -7.51 4.92 -2.77
CA GLY A 86 -6.65 5.55 -1.77
C GLY A 86 -7.35 6.73 -1.08
N GLU A 87 -6.69 7.33 -0.11
CA GLU A 87 -7.15 8.56 0.53
C GLU A 87 -6.33 9.75 0.08
N VAL A 88 -6.97 10.92 0.09
CA VAL A 88 -6.31 12.20 -0.16
C VAL A 88 -6.65 13.22 0.91
N SER A 89 -5.67 14.07 1.23
CA SER A 89 -5.84 15.31 1.99
C SER A 89 -5.57 16.51 1.09
N TYR A 90 -5.42 17.69 1.68
CA TYR A 90 -4.95 18.88 0.99
C TYR A 90 -3.97 19.71 1.80
N TYR A 91 -3.19 20.50 1.07
CA TYR A 91 -2.27 21.49 1.63
C TYR A 91 -2.40 22.84 0.91
N THR A 92 -1.97 23.88 1.63
CA THR A 92 -1.95 25.27 1.16
C THR A 92 -0.53 25.73 0.91
N ALA A 93 -0.38 26.87 0.22
CA ALA A 93 0.90 27.51 0.01
C ALA A 93 1.70 27.71 1.33
N PRO A 94 3.04 27.73 1.27
CA PRO A 94 3.88 27.75 0.07
C PRO A 94 4.05 26.37 -0.59
N PHE A 95 4.01 26.35 -1.93
CA PHE A 95 4.18 25.11 -2.72
C PHE A 95 5.63 24.88 -3.18
N THR A 96 6.51 25.86 -2.96
CA THR A 96 7.93 25.79 -3.29
C THR A 96 8.78 26.06 -2.04
N PRO A 97 9.99 25.47 -1.93
CA PRO A 97 10.57 24.52 -2.87
C PRO A 97 9.88 23.15 -2.82
N SER A 98 9.67 22.52 -3.97
CA SER A 98 9.14 21.16 -4.02
C SER A 98 10.27 20.13 -4.15
N ALA A 99 10.03 18.92 -3.66
CA ALA A 99 10.96 17.79 -3.78
C ALA A 99 11.21 17.38 -5.24
N CYS A 100 10.26 17.67 -6.16
CA CYS A 100 10.42 17.33 -7.57
C CYS A 100 11.18 18.40 -8.36
N PHE A 101 10.94 19.68 -8.08
CA PHE A 101 11.34 20.77 -8.97
C PHE A 101 12.04 21.94 -8.27
N GLY A 102 12.29 21.83 -6.96
CA GLY A 102 12.89 22.90 -6.17
C GLY A 102 12.04 24.17 -6.28
N PHE A 103 12.66 25.28 -6.67
CA PHE A 103 12.00 26.58 -6.77
C PHE A 103 11.35 26.86 -8.14
N ASP A 104 11.37 25.92 -9.09
CA ASP A 104 10.78 26.12 -10.41
C ASP A 104 9.24 26.05 -10.38
N ALA A 105 8.62 27.19 -10.10
CA ALA A 105 7.16 27.35 -10.14
C ALA A 105 6.55 27.11 -11.54
N GLY A 106 7.35 27.15 -12.61
CA GLY A 106 6.89 26.89 -13.97
C GLY A 106 6.47 25.43 -14.22
N GLN A 107 6.84 24.51 -13.31
CA GLN A 107 6.44 23.11 -13.39
C GLN A 107 5.02 22.83 -12.89
N PHE A 108 4.40 23.79 -12.21
CA PHE A 108 3.05 23.67 -11.67
C PHE A 108 2.01 23.99 -12.75
N PRO A 109 0.93 23.21 -12.85
CA PRO A 109 -0.11 23.48 -13.83
C PRO A 109 -0.90 24.75 -13.47
N SER A 110 -1.27 25.54 -14.48
CA SER A 110 -1.91 26.86 -14.30
C SER A 110 -3.29 26.82 -13.65
N ASN A 111 -4.00 25.69 -13.72
CA ASN A 111 -5.26 25.46 -13.03
C ASN A 111 -5.07 25.05 -11.56
N ASN A 112 -3.83 25.01 -11.07
CA ASN A 112 -3.45 24.53 -9.75
C ASN A 112 -3.87 23.09 -9.44
N TYR A 113 -4.12 22.24 -10.46
CA TYR A 113 -4.45 20.83 -10.23
C TYR A 113 -3.18 20.00 -10.11
N PHE A 114 -2.60 20.02 -8.90
CA PHE A 114 -1.40 19.27 -8.57
C PHE A 114 -1.50 18.67 -7.18
N ALA A 115 -0.54 17.80 -6.86
CA ALA A 115 -0.45 17.14 -5.58
C ALA A 115 1.00 16.83 -5.18
N ALA A 116 1.21 16.66 -3.88
CA ALA A 116 2.33 15.91 -3.36
C ALA A 116 1.98 14.41 -3.35
N GLY A 117 2.87 13.57 -3.88
CA GLY A 117 2.69 12.11 -3.83
C GLY A 117 3.13 11.56 -2.47
N GLY A 118 2.33 10.71 -1.85
CA GLY A 118 2.73 9.97 -0.65
C GLY A 118 3.91 9.05 -0.95
N ASP A 119 4.91 9.01 -0.08
CA ASP A 119 6.04 8.06 -0.17
C ASP A 119 5.85 6.80 0.70
N GLY A 120 4.74 6.74 1.45
CA GLY A 120 4.30 5.60 2.25
C GLY A 120 3.57 4.55 1.40
N ALA A 121 2.70 3.74 1.99
CA ALA A 121 1.80 2.87 1.22
C ALA A 121 0.44 3.59 1.01
N PRO A 122 -0.01 3.86 -0.23
CA PRO A 122 0.65 3.57 -1.50
C PRO A 122 1.78 4.57 -1.85
N ASN A 123 2.89 4.07 -2.40
CA ASN A 123 4.07 4.87 -2.71
C ASN A 123 3.90 5.58 -4.06
N ILE A 124 3.10 6.63 -4.04
CA ILE A 124 2.80 7.45 -5.22
C ILE A 124 4.01 8.28 -5.64
N TRP A 125 4.81 8.80 -4.71
CA TRP A 125 6.00 9.58 -5.08
C TRP A 125 7.07 8.72 -5.77
N ASN A 126 7.18 7.46 -5.36
CA ASN A 126 8.04 6.44 -5.96
C ASN A 126 9.50 6.90 -6.15
N ASN A 127 10.10 7.39 -5.06
CA ASN A 127 11.47 7.93 -5.08
C ASN A 127 11.71 9.02 -6.16
N GLY A 128 10.68 9.82 -6.44
CA GLY A 128 10.72 10.88 -7.45
C GLY A 128 10.42 10.42 -8.87
N ALA A 129 10.27 9.12 -9.14
CA ALA A 129 9.99 8.62 -10.49
C ALA A 129 8.65 9.11 -11.06
N ASN A 130 7.70 9.47 -10.19
CA ASN A 130 6.41 10.02 -10.59
C ASN A 130 6.38 11.57 -10.61
N CYS A 131 7.51 12.24 -10.34
CA CYS A 131 7.59 13.69 -10.50
C CYS A 131 7.22 14.10 -11.93
N GLY A 132 6.27 15.01 -12.04
CA GLY A 132 5.75 15.52 -13.30
C GLY A 132 4.76 14.61 -14.03
N LYS A 133 4.50 13.41 -13.50
CA LYS A 133 3.47 12.51 -14.03
C LYS A 133 2.08 12.95 -13.59
N TRP A 134 1.11 12.57 -14.40
CA TRP A 134 -0.30 12.87 -14.19
C TRP A 134 -1.06 11.67 -13.64
N PHE A 135 -2.06 11.93 -12.81
CA PHE A 135 -2.98 10.95 -12.29
C PHE A 135 -4.41 11.44 -12.47
N LYS A 136 -5.31 10.52 -12.79
CA LYS A 136 -6.75 10.78 -12.76
C LYS A 136 -7.28 10.40 -11.39
N ILE A 137 -8.05 11.27 -10.78
CA ILE A 137 -8.63 11.05 -9.44
C ILE A 137 -10.13 11.33 -9.47
N GLN A 138 -10.89 10.50 -8.77
CA GLN A 138 -12.33 10.61 -8.62
C GLN A 138 -12.70 10.39 -7.15
N CYS A 139 -13.43 11.33 -6.55
CA CYS A 139 -13.89 11.18 -5.18
C CYS A 139 -15.02 10.15 -5.09
N THR A 140 -14.93 9.25 -4.10
CA THR A 140 -15.89 8.14 -3.89
C THR A 140 -16.41 8.02 -2.45
N GLY A 141 -15.81 8.76 -1.50
CA GLY A 141 -16.15 8.68 -0.09
C GLY A 141 -17.19 9.71 0.40
N ASN A 142 -17.36 9.74 1.72
CA ASN A 142 -18.10 10.83 2.38
C ASN A 142 -17.29 12.13 2.28
N GLY A 143 -17.97 13.26 2.11
CA GLY A 143 -17.33 14.57 1.94
C GLY A 143 -17.04 14.95 0.48
N CYS A 144 -17.32 14.07 -0.48
CA CYS A 144 -17.29 14.43 -1.90
C CYS A 144 -18.38 15.46 -2.22
N THR A 145 -18.01 16.51 -2.93
CA THR A 145 -18.95 17.49 -3.52
C THR A 145 -19.19 17.19 -5.00
N SER A 146 -18.31 16.40 -5.62
CA SER A 146 -18.39 15.99 -7.01
C SER A 146 -17.82 14.58 -7.19
N SER A 147 -18.45 13.80 -8.06
CA SER A 147 -17.94 12.51 -8.54
C SER A 147 -17.24 12.63 -9.90
N ALA A 148 -16.94 13.85 -10.35
CA ALA A 148 -16.16 14.07 -11.57
C ALA A 148 -14.71 13.59 -11.40
N THR A 149 -14.14 13.08 -12.48
CA THR A 149 -12.72 12.75 -12.54
C THR A 149 -11.92 13.98 -12.92
N ILE A 150 -10.91 14.34 -12.12
CA ILE A 150 -9.95 15.41 -12.44
C ILE A 150 -8.56 14.81 -12.68
N SER A 151 -7.76 15.49 -13.51
CA SER A 151 -6.35 15.15 -13.72
C SER A 151 -5.47 16.06 -12.88
N ILE A 152 -4.59 15.47 -12.07
CA ILE A 152 -3.62 16.17 -11.24
C ILE A 152 -2.19 15.80 -11.61
N LYS A 153 -1.25 16.74 -11.46
CA LYS A 153 0.18 16.49 -11.65
C LYS A 153 0.88 16.27 -10.31
N VAL A 154 1.72 15.25 -10.18
CA VAL A 154 2.58 15.09 -8.99
C VAL A 154 3.74 16.07 -9.10
N VAL A 155 3.83 17.00 -8.14
CA VAL A 155 4.82 18.08 -8.14
C VAL A 155 5.68 18.11 -6.88
N ASP A 156 5.36 17.30 -5.88
CA ASP A 156 6.07 17.28 -4.61
C ASP A 156 6.02 15.89 -3.94
N ARG A 157 6.75 15.74 -2.83
CA ARG A 157 6.77 14.58 -1.96
C ARG A 157 5.98 14.89 -0.69
N CYS A 158 5.20 13.92 -0.27
CA CYS A 158 4.43 13.93 0.97
C CYS A 158 4.99 12.83 1.89
N PRO A 159 5.91 13.16 2.84
CA PRO A 159 6.57 12.17 3.69
C PRO A 159 5.59 11.43 4.62
N ASN A 160 5.76 10.13 4.73
CA ASN A 160 4.86 9.20 5.43
C ASN A 160 3.39 9.28 4.96
N GLY A 161 3.16 9.73 3.71
CA GLY A 161 1.81 9.97 3.19
C GLY A 161 1.05 11.02 4.01
N CYS A 162 1.75 12.07 4.47
CA CYS A 162 1.21 13.23 5.18
C CYS A 162 0.42 12.82 6.42
N VAL A 163 1.04 11.95 7.23
CA VAL A 163 0.57 11.52 8.55
C VAL A 163 -0.66 10.59 8.48
N GLY A 164 -0.58 9.54 7.67
CA GLY A 164 -1.65 8.53 7.61
C GLY A 164 -1.61 7.53 6.45
N GLY A 165 -0.57 7.51 5.62
CA GLY A 165 -0.53 6.63 4.44
C GLY A 165 -1.45 7.10 3.30
N ARG A 166 -1.67 8.42 3.18
CA ARG A 166 -2.47 9.00 2.09
C ARG A 166 -1.73 8.88 0.77
N ALA A 167 -2.48 8.62 -0.30
CA ALA A 167 -1.93 8.48 -1.65
C ALA A 167 -1.45 9.83 -2.17
N PHE A 168 -2.25 10.87 -1.99
CA PHE A 168 -1.94 12.22 -2.43
C PHE A 168 -2.28 13.23 -1.35
N ASP A 169 -1.49 14.28 -1.25
CA ASP A 169 -1.89 15.53 -0.61
C ASP A 169 -2.14 16.53 -1.74
N LEU A 170 -3.39 16.91 -1.97
CA LEU A 170 -3.79 17.73 -3.11
C LEU A 170 -3.54 19.20 -2.82
N SER A 171 -3.38 20.03 -3.86
CA SER A 171 -3.55 21.46 -3.66
C SER A 171 -4.97 21.75 -3.14
N ASP A 172 -5.14 22.80 -2.31
CA ASP A 172 -6.47 23.24 -1.86
C ASP A 172 -7.45 23.44 -3.05
N THR A 173 -6.97 23.92 -4.19
CA THR A 173 -7.78 24.08 -5.41
C THR A 173 -8.25 22.74 -5.98
N ALA A 174 -7.36 21.75 -6.08
CA ALA A 174 -7.70 20.41 -6.58
C ALA A 174 -8.64 19.67 -5.61
N PHE A 175 -8.44 19.81 -4.30
CA PHE A 175 -9.30 19.18 -3.31
C PHE A 175 -10.72 19.75 -3.34
N ARG A 176 -10.85 21.08 -3.37
CA ARG A 176 -12.16 21.76 -3.48
C ARG A 176 -12.94 21.40 -4.74
N ALA A 177 -12.26 20.98 -5.80
CA ALA A 177 -12.91 20.56 -7.04
C ALA A 177 -13.69 19.23 -6.89
N ILE A 178 -13.35 18.41 -5.89
CA ILE A 178 -13.95 17.08 -5.69
C ILE A 178 -14.58 16.88 -4.31
N ALA A 179 -14.17 17.65 -3.29
CA ALA A 179 -14.58 17.45 -1.89
C ALA A 179 -14.68 18.76 -1.08
N ASN A 180 -15.42 18.71 0.03
CA ASN A 180 -15.47 19.78 1.02
C ASN A 180 -14.23 19.73 1.94
N PRO A 181 -13.40 20.79 2.03
CA PRO A 181 -12.25 20.87 2.93
C PRO A 181 -12.54 20.58 4.41
N ASP A 182 -13.77 20.78 4.88
CA ASP A 182 -14.17 20.44 6.25
C ASP A 182 -14.08 18.94 6.55
N ALA A 183 -14.10 18.09 5.51
CA ALA A 183 -13.87 16.64 5.66
C ALA A 183 -12.42 16.32 6.05
N GLY A 184 -11.47 17.22 5.76
CA GLY A 184 -10.03 17.05 5.99
C GLY A 184 -9.35 16.05 5.05
N HIS A 185 -9.98 14.90 4.81
CA HIS A 185 -9.54 13.87 3.86
C HIS A 185 -10.75 13.11 3.29
N VAL A 186 -10.59 12.55 2.09
CA VAL A 186 -11.64 11.77 1.41
C VAL A 186 -11.05 10.56 0.71
N SER A 187 -11.88 9.52 0.55
CA SER A 187 -11.54 8.36 -0.27
C SER A 187 -11.73 8.66 -1.75
N ILE A 188 -10.80 8.17 -2.57
CA ILE A 188 -10.79 8.33 -4.01
C ILE A 188 -10.54 7.01 -4.74
N ASN A 189 -10.99 6.95 -5.98
CA ASN A 189 -10.42 6.11 -7.02
C ASN A 189 -9.35 6.91 -7.79
N TYR A 190 -8.26 6.27 -8.18
CA TYR A 190 -7.24 6.89 -9.03
C TYR A 190 -6.62 5.95 -10.04
N SER A 191 -6.07 6.51 -11.12
CA SER A 191 -5.30 5.78 -12.13
C SER A 191 -4.13 6.62 -12.66
N GLY A 192 -3.11 5.96 -13.18
CA GLY A 192 -1.85 6.56 -13.62
C GLY A 192 -0.64 5.72 -13.18
N PRO A 193 0.60 6.22 -13.34
CA PRO A 193 0.95 7.53 -13.88
C PRO A 193 0.69 7.66 -15.39
N TYR A 194 0.44 8.88 -15.86
CA TYR A 194 0.33 9.28 -17.27
C TYR A 194 1.37 10.36 -17.61
N ASP A 195 1.75 10.46 -18.89
CA ASP A 195 2.67 11.50 -19.37
C ASP A 195 2.00 12.86 -19.60
N SER A 196 0.67 12.88 -19.69
CA SER A 196 -0.15 14.09 -19.87
C SER A 196 -1.47 13.99 -19.09
N ALA A 197 -2.13 15.14 -18.91
CA ALA A 197 -3.43 15.26 -18.24
C ALA A 197 -4.54 14.44 -18.92
#